data_AF-A0A9D6HVK4-F1
#
_entry.id   AF-A0A9D6HVK4-F1
#
_cell.length_a   1.000
_cell.length_b   1.000
_cell.length_c   1.000
_cell.angle_alpha   90.00
_cell.angle_beta   90.00
_cell.angle_gamma   90.00
#
_symmetry.space_group_name_H-M   'P 1'
#
loop_
_entity.id
_entity.type
_entity.pdbx_description
1 polymer ?
#
loop_
_entity_poly.entity_id
_entity_poly.type
_entity_poly.pdbx_seq_one_letter_code
_entity_poly.pdbx_strand_id
1 'polypeptide(L)'
;MVDKETQCKPPTEQMAACRALCLGVVIMRGEFEQVIQAIHEPAVVGMNKGLIADSQAWARREGLASHLTDREKAFLGKPAGAWGPQELAGVKGCAESLGVILWALSLITTLPPPDTPFAQPDVIRRLRLLKPTKDFFQQVKLRAQEEISDSFEVYERLLNDGKEAPLVGERHSALGWLTGHSGNWDWGQ
;
A
#
# COMPACT_ATOMS: atom_id res chain seq x y z
N MET A 1 0.73 -1.75 36.92
CA MET A 1 0.70 -3.02 36.16
C MET A 1 0.61 -2.62 34.71
N VAL A 2 1.70 -2.75 33.96
CA VAL A 2 1.71 -2.46 32.53
C VAL A 2 0.95 -3.61 31.87
N ASP A 3 -0.17 -3.31 31.23
CA ASP A 3 -0.89 -4.29 30.43
C ASP A 3 0.10 -4.88 29.41
N LYS A 4 0.20 -6.21 29.37
CA LYS A 4 0.92 -6.89 28.29
C LYS A 4 0.15 -6.59 27.01
N GLU A 5 0.58 -5.56 26.30
CA GLU A 5 0.15 -5.27 24.94
C GLU A 5 0.17 -6.60 24.17
N THR A 6 -0.99 -6.94 23.62
CA THR A 6 -1.18 -8.21 22.92
C THR A 6 -0.52 -8.08 21.56
N GLN A 7 0.81 -8.17 21.53
CA GLN A 7 1.60 -8.08 20.30
C GLN A 7 1.16 -9.21 19.37
N CYS A 8 0.71 -8.83 18.19
CA CYS A 8 0.32 -9.77 17.15
C CYS A 8 1.56 -10.39 16.53
N LYS A 9 1.38 -11.54 15.86
CA LYS A 9 2.48 -12.15 15.12
C LYS A 9 2.82 -11.27 13.90
N PRO A 10 4.09 -10.89 13.68
CA PRO A 10 4.50 -10.19 12.45
C PRO A 10 4.11 -10.96 11.18
N PRO A 11 3.81 -10.26 10.07
CA PRO A 11 3.44 -10.90 8.83
C PRO A 11 4.61 -11.69 8.25
N THR A 12 4.28 -12.76 7.53
CA THR A 12 5.27 -13.48 6.72
C THR A 12 5.65 -12.66 5.48
N GLU A 13 6.77 -12.99 4.85
CA GLU A 13 7.18 -12.43 3.55
C GLU A 13 6.08 -12.52 2.50
N GLN A 14 5.42 -13.68 2.39
CA GLN A 14 4.29 -13.90 1.49
C GLN A 14 3.14 -12.91 1.78
N MET A 15 2.81 -12.69 3.06
CA MET A 15 1.75 -11.76 3.46
C MET A 15 2.12 -10.31 3.12
N ALA A 16 3.35 -9.89 3.40
CA ALA A 16 3.86 -8.57 3.03
C ALA A 16 3.86 -8.35 1.51
N ALA A 17 4.28 -9.36 0.74
CA ALA A 17 4.26 -9.32 -0.73
C ALA A 17 2.82 -9.23 -1.29
N CYS A 18 1.88 -10.06 -0.80
CA CYS A 18 0.48 -9.96 -1.18
C CYS A 18 -0.10 -8.59 -0.86
N ARG A 19 0.25 -8.04 0.32
CA ARG A 19 -0.21 -6.72 0.73
C ARG A 19 0.29 -5.62 -0.19
N ALA A 20 1.57 -5.67 -0.56
CA ALA A 20 2.18 -4.74 -1.50
C ALA A 20 1.45 -4.74 -2.86
N LEU A 21 1.16 -5.92 -3.40
CA LEU A 21 0.43 -6.06 -4.65
C LEU A 21 -0.97 -5.46 -4.57
N CYS A 22 -1.69 -5.70 -3.47
CA CYS A 22 -3.03 -5.17 -3.28
C CYS A 22 -3.05 -3.64 -3.17
N LEU A 23 -2.14 -3.04 -2.40
CA LEU A 23 -1.99 -1.58 -2.34
C LEU A 23 -1.66 -1.02 -3.73
N GLY A 24 -0.80 -1.70 -4.47
CA GLY A 24 -0.50 -1.34 -5.86
C GLY A 24 -1.73 -1.29 -6.76
N VAL A 25 -2.65 -2.25 -6.63
CA VAL A 25 -3.92 -2.25 -7.38
C VAL A 25 -4.81 -1.07 -6.98
N VAL A 26 -4.89 -0.76 -5.68
CA VAL A 26 -5.67 0.39 -5.17
C VAL A 26 -5.11 1.70 -5.71
N ILE A 27 -3.78 1.87 -5.66
CA ILE A 27 -3.12 3.09 -6.15
C ILE A 27 -3.30 3.22 -7.66
N MET A 28 -3.04 2.16 -8.42
CA MET A 28 -3.23 2.15 -9.88
C MET A 28 -4.68 2.49 -10.24
N ARG A 29 -5.67 1.94 -9.52
CA ARG A 29 -7.08 2.31 -9.71
C ARG A 29 -7.32 3.79 -9.44
N GLY A 30 -6.76 4.33 -8.35
CA GLY A 30 -6.85 5.75 -8.02
C GLY A 30 -6.29 6.67 -9.11
N GLU A 31 -5.23 6.26 -9.82
CA GLU A 31 -4.70 7.01 -10.96
C GLU A 31 -5.69 7.04 -12.13
N PHE A 32 -6.28 5.89 -12.49
CA PHE A 32 -7.28 5.84 -13.56
C PHE A 32 -8.55 6.63 -13.23
N GLU A 33 -8.99 6.61 -11.97
CA GLU A 33 -10.12 7.41 -11.48
C GLU A 33 -9.86 8.91 -11.63
N GLN A 34 -8.66 9.38 -11.26
CA GLN A 34 -8.27 10.78 -11.44
C GLN A 34 -8.30 11.19 -12.92
N VAL A 35 -7.80 10.33 -13.81
CA VAL A 35 -7.82 10.62 -15.25
C VAL A 35 -9.26 10.70 -15.78
N ILE A 36 -10.14 9.77 -15.41
CA ILE A 36 -11.55 9.79 -15.81
C ILE A 36 -12.26 11.07 -15.35
N GLN A 37 -11.94 11.55 -14.15
CA GLN A 37 -12.58 12.74 -13.57
C GLN A 37 -11.99 14.05 -14.11
N ALA A 38 -10.70 14.07 -14.45
CA ALA A 38 -10.04 15.24 -15.01
C ALA A 38 -10.32 15.40 -16.50
N ILE A 39 -10.37 14.29 -17.25
CA ILE A 39 -10.45 14.28 -18.71
C ILE A 39 -11.80 13.72 -19.15
N HIS A 40 -12.62 14.59 -19.75
CA HIS A 40 -13.98 14.26 -20.20
C HIS A 40 -14.05 13.77 -21.65
N GLU A 41 -12.91 13.48 -22.27
CA GLU A 41 -12.84 12.95 -23.63
C GLU A 41 -13.31 11.48 -23.67
N PRO A 42 -14.34 11.12 -24.48
CA PRO A 42 -14.91 9.78 -24.47
C PRO A 42 -13.91 8.65 -24.72
N ALA A 43 -12.92 8.87 -25.60
CA ALA A 43 -11.89 7.88 -25.90
C ALA A 43 -10.98 7.62 -24.69
N VAL A 44 -10.54 8.69 -24.02
CA VAL A 44 -9.69 8.61 -22.81
C VAL A 44 -10.45 7.95 -21.66
N VAL A 45 -11.71 8.34 -21.45
CA VAL A 45 -12.57 7.73 -20.42
C VAL A 45 -12.76 6.23 -20.72
N GLY A 46 -13.11 5.88 -21.96
CA GLY A 46 -13.29 4.49 -22.39
C GLY A 46 -12.05 3.64 -22.16
N MET A 47 -10.87 4.16 -22.53
CA MET A 47 -9.59 3.50 -22.31
C MET A 47 -9.33 3.23 -20.81
N ASN A 48 -9.48 4.23 -19.95
CA ASN A 48 -9.25 4.08 -18.51
C ASN A 48 -10.25 3.12 -17.85
N LYS A 49 -11.52 3.11 -18.30
CA LYS A 49 -12.50 2.09 -17.87
C LYS A 49 -12.07 0.68 -18.26
N GLY A 50 -11.45 0.50 -19.43
CA GLY A 50 -10.84 -0.76 -19.85
C GLY A 50 -9.69 -1.19 -18.94
N LEU A 51 -8.74 -0.29 -18.67
CA LEU A 51 -7.60 -0.55 -17.77
C LEU A 51 -8.04 -0.91 -16.34
N ILE A 52 -9.12 -0.30 -15.88
CA ILE A 52 -9.78 -0.66 -14.63
C ILE A 52 -10.28 -2.11 -14.64
N ALA A 53 -11.01 -2.51 -15.68
CA ALA A 53 -11.54 -3.86 -15.79
C ALA A 53 -10.41 -4.90 -15.88
N ASP A 54 -9.35 -4.58 -16.64
CA ASP A 54 -8.17 -5.42 -16.80
C ASP A 54 -7.41 -5.61 -15.49
N SER A 55 -7.22 -4.54 -14.71
CA SER A 55 -6.53 -4.63 -13.41
C SER A 55 -7.32 -5.46 -12.38
N GLN A 56 -8.65 -5.35 -12.37
CA GLN A 56 -9.50 -6.20 -11.54
C GLN A 56 -9.47 -7.66 -11.99
N ALA A 57 -9.50 -7.92 -13.30
CA ALA A 57 -9.42 -9.27 -13.84
C ALA A 57 -8.05 -9.91 -13.51
N TRP A 58 -6.97 -9.14 -13.65
CA TRP A 58 -5.64 -9.54 -13.21
C TRP A 58 -5.61 -9.88 -11.72
N ALA A 59 -6.07 -9.00 -10.84
CA ALA A 59 -6.05 -9.22 -9.39
C ALA A 59 -6.82 -10.48 -8.98
N ARG A 60 -7.96 -10.77 -9.63
CA ARG A 60 -8.71 -12.02 -9.42
C ARG A 60 -7.93 -13.25 -9.87
N ARG A 61 -7.34 -13.21 -11.07
CA ARG A 61 -6.56 -14.34 -11.62
C ARG A 61 -5.34 -14.66 -10.76
N GLU A 62 -4.68 -13.65 -10.23
CA GLU A 62 -3.51 -13.81 -9.35
C GLU A 62 -3.89 -14.12 -7.89
N GLY A 63 -5.18 -14.32 -7.58
CA GLY A 63 -5.64 -14.71 -6.25
C GLY A 63 -5.57 -13.60 -5.19
N LEU A 64 -5.41 -12.33 -5.58
CA LEU A 64 -5.27 -11.22 -4.63
C LEU A 64 -6.57 -10.89 -3.90
N ALA A 65 -7.73 -11.31 -4.43
CA ALA A 65 -9.04 -10.97 -3.87
C ALA A 65 -9.23 -11.41 -2.40
N SER A 66 -8.62 -12.53 -1.99
CA SER A 66 -8.64 -13.01 -0.61
C SER A 66 -7.74 -12.23 0.35
N HIS A 67 -6.85 -11.39 -0.18
CA HIS A 67 -5.92 -10.56 0.59
C HIS A 67 -6.35 -9.09 0.68
N LEU A 68 -7.40 -8.70 -0.05
CA LEU A 68 -7.98 -7.36 0.07
C LEU A 68 -8.69 -7.21 1.41
N THR A 69 -8.54 -6.04 2.04
CA THR A 69 -9.40 -5.65 3.18
C THR A 69 -10.83 -5.40 2.69
N ASP A 70 -11.79 -5.37 3.60
CA ASP A 70 -13.18 -5.08 3.20
C ASP A 70 -13.35 -3.66 2.65
N ARG A 71 -12.56 -2.71 3.16
CA ARG A 71 -12.46 -1.35 2.62
C ARG A 71 -11.94 -1.34 1.18
N GLU A 72 -10.85 -2.07 0.92
CA GLU A 72 -10.27 -2.16 -0.42
C GLU A 72 -11.21 -2.88 -1.40
N LYS A 73 -11.89 -3.95 -0.96
CA LYS A 73 -12.94 -4.62 -1.76
C LYS A 73 -14.07 -3.65 -2.09
N ALA A 74 -14.52 -2.87 -1.11
CA ALA A 74 -15.58 -1.89 -1.32
C ALA A 74 -15.18 -0.83 -2.35
N PHE A 75 -13.94 -0.31 -2.29
CA PHE A 75 -13.44 0.66 -3.26
C PHE A 75 -13.24 0.05 -4.65
N LEU A 76 -12.57 -1.09 -4.73
CA LEU A 76 -12.31 -1.76 -6.00
C LEU A 76 -13.59 -2.29 -6.65
N GLY A 77 -14.65 -2.55 -5.89
CA GLY A 77 -15.96 -2.96 -6.38
C GLY A 77 -16.80 -1.83 -7.00
N LYS A 78 -16.41 -0.56 -6.81
CA LYS A 78 -17.16 0.57 -7.36
C LYS A 78 -17.08 0.65 -8.90
N PRO A 79 -18.14 1.14 -9.56
CA PRO A 79 -18.08 1.49 -10.98
C PRO A 79 -16.91 2.44 -11.29
N ALA A 80 -16.37 2.35 -12.49
CA ALA A 80 -15.31 3.23 -12.96
C ALA A 80 -15.77 4.69 -13.05
N GLY A 81 -15.02 5.60 -12.44
CA GLY A 81 -15.37 7.03 -12.31
C GLY A 81 -16.17 7.36 -11.05
N ALA A 82 -16.40 6.40 -10.15
CA ALA A 82 -17.26 6.57 -8.98
C ALA A 82 -16.51 6.80 -7.66
N TRP A 83 -15.17 6.92 -7.68
CA TRP A 83 -14.42 7.28 -6.47
C TRP A 83 -14.60 8.76 -6.17
N GLY A 84 -15.02 9.10 -4.96
CA GLY A 84 -15.15 10.48 -4.53
C GLY A 84 -13.81 11.10 -4.08
N PRO A 85 -13.83 12.39 -3.71
CA PRO A 85 -12.63 13.10 -3.26
C PRO A 85 -11.96 12.47 -2.05
N GLN A 86 -12.73 11.89 -1.12
CA GLN A 86 -12.18 11.24 0.07
C GLN A 86 -11.45 9.94 -0.27
N GLU A 87 -11.98 9.11 -1.17
CA GLU A 87 -11.27 7.91 -1.62
C GLU A 87 -9.97 8.27 -2.33
N LEU A 88 -10.01 9.28 -3.21
CA LEU A 88 -8.83 9.75 -3.94
C LEU A 88 -7.77 10.35 -3.02
N ALA A 89 -8.18 11.07 -1.97
CA ALA A 89 -7.25 11.59 -0.96
C ALA A 89 -6.53 10.46 -0.22
N GLY A 90 -7.25 9.40 0.13
CA GLY A 90 -6.70 8.23 0.83
C GLY A 90 -5.67 7.42 0.04
N VAL A 91 -5.72 7.47 -1.30
CA VAL A 91 -4.73 6.79 -2.17
C VAL A 91 -3.30 7.29 -1.92
N LYS A 92 -3.13 8.57 -1.58
CA LYS A 92 -1.79 9.11 -1.29
C LYS A 92 -1.14 8.43 -0.09
N GLY A 93 -1.92 8.16 0.96
CA GLY A 93 -1.43 7.42 2.14
C GLY A 93 -1.03 5.98 1.80
N CYS A 94 -1.74 5.35 0.85
CA CYS A 94 -1.38 4.02 0.36
C CYS A 94 0.02 3.98 -0.27
N ALA A 95 0.48 5.04 -0.93
CA ALA A 95 1.80 5.09 -1.54
C ALA A 95 2.93 5.08 -0.49
N GLU A 96 2.72 5.77 0.63
CA GLU A 96 3.67 5.79 1.75
C GLU A 96 3.77 4.42 2.43
N SER A 97 2.62 3.83 2.72
CA SER A 97 2.50 2.46 3.23
C SER A 97 3.15 1.44 2.29
N LEU A 98 2.90 1.56 0.98
CA LEU A 98 3.50 0.69 -0.03
C LEU A 98 5.02 0.86 -0.07
N GLY A 99 5.53 2.09 -0.03
CA GLY A 99 6.97 2.36 0.00
C GLY A 99 7.67 1.69 1.17
N VAL A 100 7.08 1.74 2.36
CA VAL A 100 7.58 1.03 3.55
C VAL A 100 7.58 -0.48 3.36
N ILE A 101 6.48 -1.06 2.86
CA ILE A 101 6.42 -2.50 2.62
C ILE A 101 7.46 -2.92 1.57
N LEU A 102 7.64 -2.15 0.50
CA LEU A 102 8.64 -2.44 -0.52
C LEU A 102 10.08 -2.29 0.01
N TRP A 103 10.31 -1.36 0.93
CA TRP A 103 11.57 -1.28 1.66
C TRP A 103 11.77 -2.54 2.52
N ALA A 104 10.76 -2.94 3.30
CA ALA A 104 10.82 -4.15 4.12
C ALA A 104 11.01 -5.43 3.28
N LEU A 105 10.49 -5.47 2.05
CA LEU A 105 10.70 -6.54 1.07
C LEU A 105 12.03 -6.45 0.29
N SER A 106 12.95 -5.57 0.72
CA SER A 106 14.26 -5.35 0.12
C SER A 106 14.25 -4.85 -1.33
N LEU A 107 13.10 -4.37 -1.83
CA LEU A 107 12.97 -3.79 -3.17
C LEU A 107 13.32 -2.29 -3.20
N ILE A 108 13.25 -1.64 -2.05
CA ILE A 108 13.76 -0.29 -1.82
C ILE A 108 14.87 -0.40 -0.77
N THR A 109 16.04 0.17 -1.07
CA THR A 109 17.23 0.04 -0.21
C THR A 109 17.15 0.91 1.03
N THR A 110 16.54 2.10 0.90
CA THR A 110 16.56 3.14 1.93
C THR A 110 15.20 3.82 2.00
N LEU A 111 14.67 4.00 3.22
CA LEU A 111 13.51 4.85 3.45
C LEU A 111 13.90 6.32 3.21
N PRO A 112 13.08 7.12 2.49
CA PRO A 112 13.32 8.55 2.38
C PRO A 112 13.19 9.23 3.76
N PRO A 113 13.73 10.44 3.94
CA PRO A 113 13.51 11.23 5.14
C PRO A 113 12.02 11.35 5.51
N PRO A 114 11.67 11.54 6.80
CA PRO A 114 10.27 11.56 7.26
C PRO A 114 9.40 12.64 6.62
N ASP A 115 9.99 13.75 6.16
CA ASP A 115 9.34 14.88 5.49
C ASP A 115 9.32 14.76 3.96
N THR A 116 9.93 13.71 3.41
CA THR A 116 10.10 13.52 1.98
C THR A 116 9.22 12.35 1.51
N PRO A 117 8.17 12.58 0.70
CA PRO A 117 7.26 11.52 0.27
C PRO A 117 7.93 10.51 -0.65
N PHE A 118 7.38 9.30 -0.72
CA PHE A 118 7.73 8.37 -1.78
C PHE A 118 7.23 8.90 -3.13
N ALA A 119 8.06 8.77 -4.16
CA ALA A 119 7.61 9.00 -5.53
C ALA A 119 6.66 7.86 -5.96
N GLN A 120 5.35 8.15 -6.01
CA GLN A 120 4.32 7.16 -6.35
C GLN A 120 4.62 6.34 -7.63
N PRO A 121 5.06 6.94 -8.75
CA PRO A 121 5.41 6.17 -9.94
C PRO A 121 6.55 5.18 -9.71
N ASP A 122 7.52 5.53 -8.86
CA ASP A 122 8.68 4.68 -8.59
C ASP A 122 8.32 3.48 -7.71
N VAL A 123 7.44 3.66 -6.72
CA VAL A 123 6.96 2.54 -5.89
C VAL A 123 6.09 1.57 -6.70
N ILE A 124 5.18 2.07 -7.55
CA ILE A 124 4.32 1.22 -8.39
C ILE A 124 5.15 0.39 -9.37
N ARG A 125 6.17 0.98 -10.00
CA ARG A 125 7.02 0.28 -10.99
C ARG A 125 7.72 -0.95 -10.42
N ARG A 126 7.99 -0.99 -9.11
CA ARG A 126 8.62 -2.15 -8.45
C ARG A 126 7.72 -3.39 -8.40
N LEU A 127 6.39 -3.21 -8.40
CA LEU A 127 5.44 -4.31 -8.27
C LEU A 127 5.22 -5.11 -9.56
N ARG A 128 5.62 -4.55 -10.72
CA ARG A 128 5.39 -5.16 -12.05
C ARG A 128 3.92 -5.60 -12.24
N LEU A 129 2.99 -4.76 -11.81
CA LEU A 129 1.55 -5.04 -11.90
C LEU A 129 1.13 -5.41 -13.32
N LEU A 130 0.08 -6.21 -13.42
CA LEU A 130 -0.44 -6.77 -14.68
C LEU A 130 0.45 -7.86 -15.32
N LYS A 131 1.56 -8.25 -14.68
CA LYS A 131 2.36 -9.45 -15.03
C LYS A 131 2.08 -10.59 -14.05
N PRO A 132 2.42 -11.85 -14.39
CA PRO A 132 2.31 -12.96 -13.44
C PRO A 132 3.07 -12.66 -12.15
N THR A 133 2.41 -12.83 -11.01
CA THR A 133 2.96 -12.48 -9.68
C THR A 133 4.05 -13.43 -9.20
N LYS A 134 4.15 -14.62 -9.81
CA LYS A 134 5.16 -15.63 -9.47
C LYS A 134 6.58 -15.06 -9.46
N ASP A 135 6.95 -14.28 -10.47
CA ASP A 135 8.28 -13.68 -10.56
C ASP A 135 8.53 -12.67 -9.44
N PHE A 136 7.49 -11.92 -9.05
CA PHE A 136 7.58 -10.96 -7.96
C PHE A 136 7.84 -11.68 -6.63
N PHE A 137 7.09 -12.74 -6.33
CA PHE A 137 7.29 -13.55 -5.12
C PHE A 137 8.69 -14.19 -5.05
N GLN A 138 9.32 -14.49 -6.18
CA GLN A 138 10.68 -15.03 -6.22
C GLN A 138 11.77 -13.98 -5.98
N GLN A 139 11.46 -12.69 -6.14
CA GLN A 139 12.43 -11.60 -6.06
C GLN A 139 12.46 -10.90 -4.70
N VAL A 140 11.33 -10.93 -3.98
CA VAL A 140 11.21 -10.25 -2.70
C VAL A 140 11.92 -11.04 -1.61
N LYS A 141 12.51 -10.30 -0.67
CA LYS A 141 13.03 -10.88 0.57
C LYS A 141 12.70 -9.97 1.73
N LEU A 142 11.99 -10.48 2.73
CA LEU A 142 11.72 -9.72 3.94
C LEU A 142 13.03 -9.47 4.68
N ARG A 143 13.25 -8.21 5.06
CA ARG A 143 14.37 -7.79 5.92
C ARG A 143 14.31 -8.49 7.27
N ALA A 144 15.43 -8.49 7.97
CA ALA A 144 15.51 -9.03 9.32
C ALA A 144 14.51 -8.29 10.23
N GLN A 145 13.88 -9.01 11.14
CA GLN A 145 12.83 -8.43 11.98
C GLN A 145 13.37 -7.30 12.85
N GLU A 146 14.62 -7.44 13.30
CA GLU A 146 15.34 -6.44 14.08
C GLU A 146 15.46 -5.13 13.30
N GLU A 147 15.81 -5.18 12.02
CA GLU A 147 15.95 -3.99 11.17
C GLU A 147 14.61 -3.25 10.96
N ILE A 148 13.53 -4.02 10.81
CA ILE A 148 12.18 -3.47 10.66
C ILE A 148 11.73 -2.83 11.98
N SER A 149 12.00 -3.50 13.11
CA SER A 149 11.69 -2.99 14.46
C SER A 149 12.48 -1.72 14.80
N ASP A 150 13.77 -1.68 14.49
CA ASP A 150 14.60 -0.47 14.68
C ASP A 150 14.00 0.73 13.93
N SER A 151 13.49 0.50 12.72
CA SER A 151 12.82 1.54 11.94
C SER A 151 11.47 1.94 12.56
N PHE A 152 10.69 0.98 13.08
CA PHE A 152 9.45 1.28 13.80
C PHE A 152 9.69 2.22 14.98
N GLU A 153 10.69 1.93 15.82
CA GLU A 153 11.03 2.78 16.99
C GLU A 153 11.45 4.20 16.60
N VAL A 154 12.06 4.39 15.42
CA VAL A 154 12.35 5.74 14.89
C VAL A 154 11.05 6.49 14.61
N TYR A 155 10.10 5.87 13.91
CA TYR A 155 8.83 6.52 13.54
C TYR A 155 7.90 6.72 14.74
N GLU A 156 7.90 5.80 15.70
CA GLU A 156 7.17 5.93 16.96
C GLU A 156 7.65 7.16 17.75
N ARG A 157 8.96 7.35 17.89
CA ARG A 157 9.53 8.54 18.53
C ARG A 157 9.15 9.84 17.81
N LEU A 158 9.17 9.84 16.47
CA LEU A 158 8.77 11.01 15.69
C LEU A 158 7.31 11.42 15.95
N LEU A 159 6.40 10.45 16.08
CA LEU A 159 5.01 10.71 16.46
C LEU A 159 4.91 11.26 17.88
N ASN A 160 5.60 10.64 18.84
CA ASN A 160 5.57 11.07 20.25
C ASN A 160 6.16 12.47 20.46
N ASP A 161 7.12 12.89 19.63
CA ASP A 161 7.71 14.23 19.63
C ASP A 161 6.80 15.31 18.99
N GLY A 162 5.59 14.94 18.53
CA GLY A 162 4.66 15.86 17.88
C GLY A 162 5.09 16.27 16.47
N LYS A 163 5.99 15.52 15.83
CA LYS A 163 6.36 15.71 14.41
C LYS A 163 5.33 15.02 13.51
N GLU A 164 4.10 15.51 13.57
CA GLU A 164 2.96 15.02 12.79
C GLU A 164 3.04 15.46 11.31
N ALA A 165 4.08 15.04 10.60
CA ALA A 165 3.97 15.04 9.14
C ALA A 165 2.98 13.93 8.74
N PRO A 166 1.99 14.18 7.86
CA PRO A 166 1.01 13.16 7.45
C PRO A 166 1.64 11.85 6.96
N LEU A 167 2.87 11.92 6.43
CA LEU A 167 3.64 10.78 5.95
C LEU A 167 4.13 9.87 7.09
N VAL A 168 4.44 10.44 8.27
CA VAL A 168 4.96 9.70 9.42
C VAL A 168 3.91 8.74 9.95
N GLY A 169 2.64 9.15 10.02
CA GLY A 169 1.54 8.31 10.47
C GLY A 169 1.31 7.08 9.59
N GLU A 170 1.33 7.26 8.27
CA GLU A 170 1.16 6.16 7.30
C GLU A 170 2.33 5.17 7.36
N ARG A 171 3.56 5.68 7.43
CA ARG A 171 4.75 4.83 7.55
C ARG A 171 4.81 4.10 8.88
N HIS A 172 4.47 4.78 9.97
CA HIS A 172 4.37 4.18 11.31
C HIS A 172 3.34 3.06 11.32
N SER A 173 2.16 3.28 10.75
CA SER A 173 1.11 2.26 10.66
C SER A 173 1.58 1.02 9.89
N ALA A 174 2.29 1.23 8.79
CA ALA A 174 2.86 0.14 8.01
C ALA A 174 3.95 -0.64 8.78
N LEU A 175 4.86 0.07 9.45
CA LEU A 175 5.89 -0.53 10.30
C LEU A 175 5.28 -1.26 11.52
N GLY A 176 4.24 -0.71 12.12
CA GLY A 176 3.51 -1.32 13.23
C GLY A 176 2.90 -2.66 12.83
N TRP A 177 2.34 -2.74 11.62
CA TRP A 177 1.85 -4.01 11.09
C TRP A 177 3.01 -5.00 10.84
N LEU A 178 4.09 -4.54 10.20
CA LEU A 178 5.27 -5.36 9.91
C LEU A 178 5.99 -5.87 11.18
N THR A 179 5.78 -5.22 12.32
CA THR A 179 6.37 -5.58 13.62
C THR A 179 5.38 -6.25 14.57
N GLY A 180 4.12 -6.43 14.16
CA GLY A 180 3.09 -7.05 14.98
C GLY A 180 2.50 -6.15 16.08
N HIS A 181 2.82 -4.85 16.10
CA HIS A 181 2.17 -3.89 16.98
C HIS A 181 0.73 -3.58 16.54
N SER A 182 0.37 -3.84 15.27
CA SER A 182 -1.02 -3.82 14.80
C SER A 182 -1.44 -5.15 14.17
N GLY A 183 -2.54 -5.72 14.69
CA GLY A 183 -3.09 -7.00 14.21
C GLY A 183 -3.91 -6.89 12.92
N ASN A 184 -4.42 -5.69 12.62
CA ASN A 184 -5.16 -5.41 11.40
C ASN A 184 -4.43 -4.38 10.55
N TRP A 185 -4.24 -4.73 9.28
CA TRP A 185 -3.90 -3.76 8.25
C TRP A 185 -5.18 -3.06 7.80
N ASP A 186 -5.35 -1.79 8.16
CA ASP A 186 -6.29 -0.90 7.48
C ASP A 186 -5.64 0.48 7.38
N TRP A 187 -5.51 0.99 6.16
CA TRP A 187 -4.84 2.27 5.90
C TRP A 187 -5.84 3.43 6.10
N GLY A 188 -5.33 4.59 6.54
CA GLY A 188 -6.15 5.77 6.82
C GLY A 188 -7.14 5.59 7.97
N GLN A 189 -6.63 5.19 9.15
CA GLN A 189 -7.30 5.37 10.45
C GLN A 189 -7.14 6.81 10.95
#